data_AF-A0A7C4GAW2-F1
#
_entry.id   AF-A0A7C4GAW2-F1
#
_cell.length_a   1.000
_cell.length_b   1.000
_cell.length_c   1.000
_cell.angle_alpha   90.00
_cell.angle_beta   90.00
_cell.angle_gamma   90.00
#
_symmetry.space_group_name_H-M   'P 1'
#
loop_
_entity.id
_entity.type
_entity.pdbx_description
1 polymer ?
#
loop_
_entity_poly.entity_id
_entity_poly.type
_entity_poly.pdbx_seq_one_letter_code
_entity_poly.pdbx_strand_id
1 'polypeptide(L)' 'CIVHPMASEEELKNISEILKVKVDVGTVNAGFPIVGVGIVANSNGILVGSASTGPEIAHIERVLEGLI' A
#
# COMPACT_ATOMS: atom_id res chain seq x y z
N CYS A 1 3.01 -4.37 1.99
CA CYS A 1 3.21 -3.97 0.58
C CYS A 1 1.87 -3.53 0.00
N ILE A 2 1.77 -2.31 -0.52
CA ILE A 2 0.55 -1.81 -1.19
C ILE A 2 0.82 -1.82 -2.69
N VAL A 3 -0.10 -2.36 -3.48
CA VAL A 3 -0.02 -2.42 -4.94
C VAL A 3 -1.22 -1.75 -5.61
N HIS A 4 -1.18 -1.64 -6.94
CA HIS A 4 -2.22 -1.03 -7.77
C HIS A 4 -3.62 -1.62 -7.46
N PRO A 5 -4.70 -0.81 -7.44
CA PRO A 5 -6.04 -1.25 -7.02
C PRO A 5 -6.67 -2.37 -7.86
N MET A 6 -6.17 -2.58 -9.08
CA MET A 6 -6.65 -3.61 -10.01
C MET A 6 -5.76 -4.85 -10.09
N ALA A 7 -4.77 -5.00 -9.20
CA ALA A 7 -3.99 -6.24 -9.15
C ALA A 7 -4.90 -7.42 -8.78
N SER A 8 -4.73 -8.54 -9.48
CA SER A 8 -5.49 -9.78 -9.28
C SER A 8 -5.04 -10.51 -8.02
N GLU A 9 -5.89 -11.42 -7.51
CA GLU A 9 -5.54 -12.30 -6.38
C GLU A 9 -4.32 -13.18 -6.67
N GLU A 10 -4.16 -13.62 -7.91
CA GLU A 10 -2.98 -14.40 -8.34
C GLU A 10 -1.70 -13.56 -8.26
N GLU A 11 -1.74 -12.30 -8.73
CA GLU A 11 -0.60 -11.39 -8.63
C GLU A 11 -0.27 -11.06 -7.16
N LEU A 12 -1.28 -10.80 -6.33
CA LEU A 12 -1.09 -10.58 -4.89
C LEU A 12 -0.41 -11.78 -4.23
N LYS A 13 -0.85 -12.99 -4.54
CA LYS A 13 -0.26 -14.23 -4.03
C LYS A 13 1.19 -14.39 -4.49
N ASN A 14 1.47 -14.20 -5.78
CA ASN A 14 2.82 -14.30 -6.34
C ASN A 14 3.78 -13.30 -5.68
N ILE A 15 3.37 -12.04 -5.53
CA ILE A 15 4.19 -10.99 -4.89
C ILE A 15 4.43 -11.34 -3.41
N SER A 16 3.40 -11.78 -2.70
CA SER A 16 3.50 -12.19 -1.29
C SER A 16 4.48 -13.35 -1.10
N GLU A 17 4.41 -14.37 -1.97
CA GLU A 17 5.29 -15.53 -1.93
C GLU A 17 6.75 -15.19 -2.24
N ILE A 18 6.99 -14.25 -3.16
CA ILE A 18 8.35 -13.82 -3.52
C ILE A 18 8.95 -12.92 -2.44
N LEU A 19 8.21 -11.89 -2.01
CA LEU A 19 8.71 -10.87 -1.11
C LEU A 19 8.60 -11.26 0.37
N LYS A 20 7.82 -12.29 0.70
CA LYS A 20 7.56 -12.75 2.08
C LYS A 20 6.95 -11.68 2.98
N VAL A 21 6.06 -10.86 2.42
CA VAL A 21 5.38 -9.77 3.14
C VAL A 21 3.88 -9.79 2.85
N LYS A 22 3.09 -9.20 3.75
CA LYS A 22 1.67 -8.93 3.47
C LYS A 22 1.54 -8.01 2.26
N VAL A 23 0.69 -8.38 1.31
CA VAL A 23 0.39 -7.61 0.10
C VAL A 23 -1.10 -7.35 0.04
N ASP A 24 -1.48 -6.12 -0.27
CA ASP A 24 -2.88 -5.74 -0.50
C ASP A 24 -2.95 -4.63 -1.55
N VAL A 25 -4.13 -4.45 -2.13
CA VAL A 25 -4.42 -3.39 -3.09
C VAL A 25 -4.74 -2.07 -2.37
N GLY A 26 -4.47 -0.93 -3.02
CA GLY A 26 -4.83 0.38 -2.46
C GLY A 26 -4.69 1.53 -3.43
N THR A 27 -5.13 2.71 -3.00
CA THR A 27 -4.99 3.98 -3.72
C THR A 27 -4.33 5.03 -2.83
N VAL A 28 -3.96 6.16 -3.43
CA VAL A 28 -3.40 7.34 -2.77
C VAL A 28 -4.10 8.58 -3.29
N ASN A 29 -3.98 9.72 -2.59
CA ASN A 29 -4.42 11.01 -3.11
C ASN A 29 -5.87 11.01 -3.65
N ALA A 30 -6.82 10.50 -2.87
CA ALA A 30 -8.24 10.42 -3.21
C ALA A 30 -8.51 9.55 -4.46
N GLY A 31 -8.00 8.32 -4.45
CA GLY A 31 -8.31 7.31 -5.47
C GLY A 31 -7.31 7.24 -6.63
N PHE A 32 -6.19 7.96 -6.56
CA PHE A 32 -5.12 7.85 -7.56
C PHE A 32 -4.46 6.45 -7.48
N PRO A 33 -4.38 5.71 -8.60
CA PRO A 33 -4.04 4.29 -8.55
C PRO A 33 -2.52 4.00 -8.55
N ILE A 34 -1.68 5.00 -8.85
CA ILE A 34 -0.22 4.83 -8.89
C ILE A 34 0.36 5.11 -7.50
N VAL A 35 0.30 4.09 -6.65
CA VAL A 35 0.66 4.16 -5.22
C VAL A 35 2.10 4.64 -4.97
N GLY A 36 3.05 4.24 -5.84
CA GLY A 36 4.46 4.63 -5.70
C GLY A 36 4.78 6.11 -5.90
N VAL A 37 3.84 6.90 -6.46
CA VAL A 37 3.98 8.36 -6.59
C VAL A 37 3.51 9.07 -5.32
N GLY A 38 2.62 8.45 -4.53
CA GLY A 38 1.94 9.08 -3.41
C GLY A 38 2.37 8.61 -2.03
N ILE A 39 3.22 7.58 -1.92
CA ILE A 39 3.67 7.03 -0.63
C ILE A 39 5.18 6.75 -0.67
N VAL A 40 5.87 7.08 0.44
CA VAL A 40 7.17 6.53 0.80
C VAL A 40 7.09 6.01 2.22
N ALA A 41 7.54 4.78 2.47
CA ALA A 41 7.46 4.15 3.79
C ALA A 41 8.76 3.41 4.13
N ASN A 42 9.08 3.34 5.42
CA ASN A 42 10.13 2.49 5.96
C ASN A 42 9.75 2.05 7.39
N SER A 43 10.65 1.36 8.08
CA SER A 43 10.46 0.88 9.46
C SER A 43 10.39 1.98 10.52
N ASN A 44 10.47 3.26 10.15
CA ASN A 44 10.35 4.39 11.07
C ASN A 44 9.07 5.21 10.82
N GLY A 45 8.30 4.88 9.78
CA GLY A 45 7.05 5.57 9.47
C GLY A 45 6.76 5.68 7.98
N ILE A 46 5.73 6.48 7.69
CA ILE A 46 5.10 6.58 6.37
C ILE A 46 4.90 8.06 6.05
N LEU A 47 5.30 8.47 4.85
CA LEU A 47 4.94 9.75 4.25
C LEU A 47 3.94 9.49 3.14
N VAL A 48 2.81 10.19 3.18
CA VAL A 48 1.72 10.06 2.21
C VAL A 48 1.36 11.43 1.63
N GLY A 49 0.91 11.45 0.38
CA GLY A 49 0.47 12.69 -0.27
C GLY A 49 -0.70 13.33 0.47
N SER A 50 -0.70 14.66 0.56
CA SER A 50 -1.62 15.45 1.39
C SER A 50 -3.09 15.35 0.97
N ALA A 51 -3.37 14.86 -0.24
CA ALA A 51 -4.73 14.62 -0.73
C ALA A 51 -5.27 13.24 -0.32
N SER A 52 -4.46 12.39 0.33
CA SER A 52 -4.90 11.06 0.76
C SER A 52 -5.94 11.17 1.86
N THR A 53 -6.99 10.37 1.76
CA THR A 53 -8.13 10.42 2.67
C THR A 53 -7.87 9.61 3.94
N GLY A 54 -8.61 9.89 5.02
CA GLY A 54 -8.52 9.13 6.28
C GLY A 54 -8.65 7.61 6.08
N PRO A 55 -9.64 7.11 5.31
CA PRO A 55 -9.74 5.69 4.98
C PRO A 55 -8.53 5.12 4.22
N GLU A 56 -7.96 5.85 3.26
CA GLU A 56 -6.74 5.43 2.56
C GLU A 56 -5.57 5.30 3.54
N ILE A 57 -5.36 6.31 4.40
CA ILE A 57 -4.29 6.31 5.40
C ILE A 57 -4.43 5.11 6.36
N ALA A 58 -5.62 4.90 6.93
CA ALA A 58 -5.87 3.79 7.84
C ALA A 58 -5.68 2.41 7.17
N HIS A 59 -6.00 2.31 5.87
CA HIS A 59 -5.75 1.08 5.11
C HIS A 59 -4.26 0.85 4.85
N ILE A 60 -3.53 1.88 4.43
CA ILE A 60 -2.08 1.84 4.21
C ILE A 60 -1.35 1.44 5.50
N GLU A 61 -1.71 2.05 6.64
CA GLU A 61 -1.16 1.71 7.96
C GLU A 61 -1.38 0.22 8.28
N ARG A 62 -2.61 -0.30 8.17
CA ARG A 62 -2.92 -1.72 8.44
C ARG A 62 -2.16 -2.71 7.55
N VAL A 63 -1.82 -2.32 6.33
CA VAL A 63 -1.06 -3.18 5.40
C VAL A 63 0.44 -3.13 5.70
N LEU A 64 0.94 -2.02 6.24
CA LEU A 64 2.35 -1.80 6.54
C LEU A 64 2.74 -2.09 8.00
N GLU A 65 1.80 -2.13 8.94
CA GLU A 65 2.01 -2.43 10.37
C GLU A 65 2.76 -3.75 10.65
N GLY A 66 2.71 -4.73 9.74
CA GLY A 66 3.46 -5.99 9.89
C GLY A 66 4.95 -5.91 9.52
N LEU A 67 5.45 -4.73 9.15
CA LEU A 67 6.82 -4.49 8.66
C LEU A 67 7.56 -3.39 9.44
N ILE A 68 6.93 -2.86 10.50
CA ILE A 68 7.44 -1.80 11.38
C ILE A 68 7.73 -2.39 12.76
#